data_AF-A0A7S1YZL6-F1
#
_entry.id   AF-A0A7S1YZL6-F1
#
_cell.length_a   1.000
_cell.length_b   1.000
_cell.length_c   1.000
_cell.angle_alpha   90.00
_cell.angle_beta   90.00
_cell.angle_gamma   90.00
#
_symmetry.space_group_name_H-M   'P 1'
#
loop_
_entity.id
_entity.type
_entity.pdbx_description
1 polymer ?
#
loop_
_entity_poly.entity_id
_entity_poly.type
_entity_poly.pdbx_seq_one_letter_code
_entity_poly.pdbx_strand_id
1 'polypeptide(L)'
;EGGGPARRLALAMWYVTDDRHAEVVPPYGSTAEDLEAQDPNVERVFRLNAKSLKGGALRIMLSFWLLPKQNQPSKGTWLMNNGDDGGLSMVFRDRTAMFTIRMGKDYVAVDRRKDERSNPSLLYRLQESVLLHDLLDELASLASGGEEGVREEDRLLTLEAGAIDEVR
;
A
#
# COMPACT_ATOMS: atom_id res chain seq x y z
N GLU A 1 -26.19 19.83 7.32
CA GLU A 1 -26.65 18.44 7.11
C GLU A 1 -25.47 17.66 6.55
N GLY A 2 -24.89 16.79 7.39
CA GLY A 2 -23.57 16.19 7.18
C GLY A 2 -23.66 14.87 6.41
N GLY A 3 -23.05 14.82 5.24
CA GLY A 3 -22.93 13.62 4.42
C GLY A 3 -21.65 12.83 4.75
N GLY A 4 -21.78 11.51 4.80
CA GLY A 4 -20.68 10.60 4.46
C GLY A 4 -20.25 9.58 5.51
N PRO A 5 -20.87 8.38 5.53
CA PRO A 5 -20.39 7.17 6.20
C PRO A 5 -19.54 6.33 5.22
N ALA A 6 -18.24 6.19 5.44
CA ALA A 6 -17.41 5.22 4.68
C ALA A 6 -16.08 4.86 5.37
N ARG A 7 -15.50 5.80 6.16
CA ARG A 7 -14.22 5.63 6.86
C ARG A 7 -14.15 4.48 7.87
N ARG A 8 -15.29 3.87 8.21
CA ARG A 8 -15.40 2.96 9.36
C ARG A 8 -15.34 1.49 8.99
N LEU A 9 -15.76 1.03 7.82
CA LEU A 9 -16.09 -0.40 7.71
C LEU A 9 -14.89 -1.34 7.54
N ALA A 10 -13.82 -0.90 6.87
CA ALA A 10 -12.64 -1.74 6.67
C ALA A 10 -11.56 -1.55 7.76
N LEU A 11 -11.44 -0.35 8.32
CA LEU A 11 -10.66 -0.12 9.56
C LEU A 11 -11.36 -0.78 10.76
N ALA A 12 -12.68 -0.63 10.92
CA ALA A 12 -13.39 -1.23 12.06
C ALA A 12 -13.34 -2.77 12.05
N MET A 13 -13.14 -3.43 10.91
CA MET A 13 -13.00 -4.89 10.92
C MET A 13 -11.75 -5.39 11.65
N TRP A 14 -10.69 -4.56 11.79
CA TRP A 14 -9.53 -4.87 12.63
C TRP A 14 -9.68 -4.30 14.06
N TYR A 15 -10.32 -3.14 14.21
CA TYR A 15 -10.57 -2.52 15.52
C TYR A 15 -11.69 -3.19 16.34
N VAL A 16 -12.66 -3.86 15.72
CA VAL A 16 -13.80 -4.50 16.43
C VAL A 16 -13.39 -5.78 17.17
N THR A 17 -12.17 -6.29 16.96
CA THR A 17 -11.62 -7.42 17.73
C THR A 17 -10.70 -7.00 18.89
N ASP A 18 -10.49 -5.71 19.11
CA ASP A 18 -9.64 -5.22 20.19
C ASP A 18 -10.40 -4.29 21.16
N ASP A 19 -10.87 -4.86 22.27
CA ASP A 19 -11.51 -4.17 23.39
C ASP A 19 -10.54 -3.26 24.19
N ARG A 20 -9.28 -3.09 23.76
CA ARG A 20 -8.23 -2.41 24.56
C ARG A 20 -7.48 -1.30 23.86
N HIS A 21 -7.94 -0.77 22.72
CA HIS A 21 -7.38 0.48 22.23
C HIS A 21 -7.75 1.61 23.20
N ALA A 22 -6.85 1.86 24.16
CA ALA A 22 -6.78 3.11 24.87
C ALA A 22 -6.80 4.21 23.81
N GLU A 23 -7.75 5.14 23.93
CA GLU A 23 -7.92 6.25 23.02
C GLU A 23 -6.61 7.07 23.02
N VAL A 24 -5.73 6.80 22.04
CA VAL A 24 -4.47 7.53 21.89
C VAL A 24 -4.83 8.89 21.33
N VAL A 25 -4.91 9.90 22.21
CA VAL A 25 -5.12 11.28 21.79
C VAL A 25 -3.84 11.76 21.10
N PRO A 26 -3.90 12.10 19.80
CA PRO A 26 -2.75 12.62 19.08
C PRO A 26 -2.22 13.90 19.75
N PRO A 27 -0.90 14.12 19.86
CA PRO A 27 -0.37 15.40 20.29
C PRO A 27 -0.86 16.51 19.34
N TYR A 28 -1.27 17.63 19.90
CA TYR A 28 -1.84 18.74 19.12
C TYR A 28 -0.90 19.16 17.99
N GLY A 29 -1.36 19.03 16.74
CA GLY A 29 -0.58 19.35 15.53
C GLY A 29 0.06 18.16 14.81
N SER A 30 -0.07 16.92 15.31
CA SER A 30 0.39 15.74 14.59
C SER A 30 -0.45 15.46 13.34
N THR A 31 0.21 15.16 12.23
CA THR A 31 -0.40 14.70 10.98
C THR A 31 -0.72 13.20 11.05
N ALA A 32 -1.56 12.70 10.15
CA ALA A 32 -1.81 11.27 10.02
C ALA A 32 -0.52 10.48 9.73
N GLU A 33 0.40 11.07 8.97
CA GLU A 33 1.72 10.48 8.69
C GLU A 33 2.57 10.38 9.98
N ASP A 34 2.50 11.36 10.87
CA ASP A 34 3.24 11.34 12.16
C ASP A 34 2.75 10.24 13.10
N LEU A 35 1.44 9.98 13.11
CA LEU A 35 0.82 8.95 13.95
C LEU A 35 1.15 7.53 13.45
N GLU A 36 1.12 7.32 12.13
CA GLU A 36 1.47 6.02 11.56
C GLU A 36 2.97 5.73 11.62
N ALA A 37 3.84 6.75 11.57
CA ALA A 37 5.27 6.59 11.78
C ALA A 37 5.63 6.13 13.21
N GLN A 38 4.72 6.35 14.17
CA GLN A 38 4.88 5.93 15.57
C GLN A 38 4.19 4.60 15.88
N ASP A 39 3.45 4.01 14.93
CA ASP A 39 2.80 2.73 15.12
C ASP A 39 3.86 1.60 15.05
N PRO A 40 4.16 0.89 16.16
CA PRO A 40 5.15 -0.19 16.18
C PRO A 40 4.75 -1.40 15.30
N ASN A 41 3.51 -1.41 14.81
CA ASN A 41 2.98 -2.44 13.93
C ASN A 41 3.09 -2.11 12.45
N VAL A 42 3.56 -0.91 12.10
CA VAL A 42 3.79 -0.49 10.73
C VAL A 42 5.29 -0.51 10.43
N GLU A 43 5.68 -1.31 9.44
CA GLU A 43 7.05 -1.42 8.96
C GLU A 43 7.10 -0.97 7.50
N ARG A 44 7.95 0.00 7.19
CA ARG A 44 8.19 0.39 5.80
C ARG A 44 9.02 -0.66 5.09
N VAL A 45 8.46 -1.28 4.05
CA VAL A 45 9.17 -2.28 3.25
C VAL A 45 10.11 -1.60 2.27
N PHE A 46 9.62 -0.63 1.49
CA PHE A 46 10.45 0.21 0.65
C PHE A 46 9.79 1.57 0.37
N ARG A 47 10.59 2.51 -0.12
CA ARG A 47 10.14 3.81 -0.61
C ARG A 47 10.92 4.18 -1.87
N LEU A 48 10.19 4.57 -2.90
CA LEU A 48 10.68 5.10 -4.15
C LEU A 48 10.34 6.58 -4.23
N ASN A 49 11.36 7.41 -4.39
CA ASN A 49 11.14 8.82 -4.69
C ASN A 49 10.92 8.99 -6.19
N ALA A 50 9.94 9.82 -6.55
CA ALA A 50 9.52 10.07 -7.91
C ALA A 50 9.79 11.54 -8.29
N LYS A 51 10.31 11.76 -9.49
CA LYS A 51 10.44 13.09 -10.09
C LYS A 51 9.08 13.71 -10.37
N SER A 52 8.17 12.88 -10.86
CA SER A 52 6.81 13.24 -11.25
C SER A 52 5.89 12.07 -10.92
N LEU A 53 4.73 12.38 -10.35
CA LEU A 53 3.75 11.39 -9.93
C LEU A 53 2.33 11.89 -10.18
N LYS A 54 1.59 11.16 -11.03
CA LYS A 54 0.15 11.37 -11.23
C LYS A 54 -0.64 10.47 -10.29
N GLY A 55 -0.56 10.74 -8.98
CA GLY A 55 -1.01 9.82 -7.92
C GLY A 55 -2.43 9.27 -8.08
N GLY A 56 -3.39 10.11 -8.52
CA GLY A 56 -4.76 9.65 -8.77
C GLY A 56 -4.87 8.62 -9.90
N ALA A 57 -4.22 8.89 -11.04
CA ALA A 57 -4.22 7.99 -12.18
C ALA A 57 -3.39 6.73 -11.90
N LEU A 58 -2.24 6.86 -11.23
CA LEU A 58 -1.43 5.73 -10.79
C LEU A 58 -2.21 4.81 -9.85
N ARG A 59 -2.97 5.37 -8.89
CA ARG A 59 -3.83 4.59 -8.00
C ARG A 59 -4.84 3.76 -8.76
N ILE A 60 -5.50 4.35 -9.76
CA ILE A 60 -6.50 3.64 -10.57
C ILE A 60 -5.83 2.49 -11.34
N MET A 61 -4.68 2.76 -11.97
CA MET A 61 -3.90 1.75 -12.68
C MET A 61 -3.53 0.59 -11.74
N LEU A 62 -2.88 0.88 -10.61
CA LEU A 62 -2.48 -0.12 -9.63
C LEU A 62 -3.66 -0.89 -9.04
N SER A 63 -4.84 -0.27 -8.93
CA SER A 63 -6.07 -0.99 -8.52
C SER A 63 -6.46 -2.05 -9.55
N PHE A 64 -6.39 -1.75 -10.85
CA PHE A 64 -6.65 -2.72 -11.91
C PHE A 64 -5.60 -3.83 -11.93
N TRP A 65 -4.34 -3.49 -11.66
CA TRP A 65 -3.25 -4.45 -11.55
C TRP A 65 -3.40 -5.38 -10.34
N LEU A 66 -3.83 -4.87 -9.18
CA LEU A 66 -4.03 -5.65 -7.95
C LEU A 66 -5.28 -6.54 -7.98
N LEU A 67 -6.33 -6.14 -8.71
CA LEU A 67 -7.60 -6.88 -8.77
C LEU A 67 -7.43 -8.37 -9.16
N PRO A 68 -6.71 -8.75 -10.23
CA PRO A 68 -6.47 -10.16 -10.57
C PRO A 68 -5.59 -10.89 -9.54
N LYS A 69 -4.74 -10.17 -8.80
CA LYS A 69 -3.83 -10.74 -7.79
C LYS A 69 -4.56 -11.25 -6.54
N GLN A 70 -5.81 -10.83 -6.30
CA GLN A 70 -6.64 -11.31 -5.18
C GLN A 70 -6.78 -12.84 -5.12
N ASN A 71 -6.75 -13.49 -6.29
CA ASN A 71 -6.93 -14.93 -6.42
C ASN A 71 -5.62 -15.69 -6.68
N GLN A 72 -4.47 -15.08 -6.41
CA GLN A 72 -3.15 -15.71 -6.60
C GLN A 72 -2.46 -15.96 -5.24
N PRO A 73 -1.94 -17.19 -4.99
CA PRO A 73 -1.90 -18.34 -5.88
C PRO A 73 -3.20 -19.16 -5.88
N SER A 74 -4.13 -18.85 -4.98
CA SER A 74 -5.43 -19.51 -4.87
C SER A 74 -6.55 -18.50 -4.64
N LYS A 75 -7.79 -18.88 -4.93
CA LYS A 75 -8.96 -18.00 -4.76
C LYS A 75 -9.01 -17.42 -3.33
N GLY A 76 -9.17 -16.10 -3.23
CA GLY A 76 -9.27 -15.40 -1.95
C GLY A 76 -7.98 -15.40 -1.13
N THR A 77 -6.81 -15.48 -1.78
CA THR A 77 -5.52 -15.36 -1.07
C THR A 77 -5.33 -13.94 -0.53
N TRP A 78 -5.72 -12.95 -1.31
CA TRP A 78 -5.65 -11.54 -0.93
C TRP A 78 -7.02 -10.89 -1.04
N LEU A 79 -7.28 -9.98 -0.11
CA LEU A 79 -8.47 -9.14 -0.10
C LEU A 79 -8.01 -7.70 -0.29
N MET A 80 -8.43 -7.10 -1.40
CA MET A 80 -8.13 -5.70 -1.67
C MET A 80 -9.05 -4.81 -0.82
N ASN A 81 -8.46 -3.82 -0.18
CA ASN A 81 -9.15 -2.83 0.61
C ASN A 81 -8.69 -1.43 0.18
N ASN A 82 -9.60 -0.70 -0.44
CA ASN A 82 -9.40 0.69 -0.80
C ASN A 82 -9.80 1.54 0.40
N GLY A 83 -8.85 1.77 1.31
CA GLY A 83 -9.05 2.68 2.43
C GLY A 83 -9.28 4.12 1.95
N ASP A 84 -9.94 4.90 2.80
CA ASP A 84 -10.22 6.32 2.54
C ASP A 84 -8.96 7.20 2.55
N ASP A 85 -7.82 6.67 3.02
CA ASP A 85 -6.54 7.37 3.19
C ASP A 85 -5.71 7.47 1.90
N GLY A 86 -6.31 7.24 0.73
CA GLY A 86 -5.59 7.37 -0.55
C GLY A 86 -4.77 6.14 -0.96
N GLY A 87 -4.46 5.23 -0.05
CA GLY A 87 -3.68 4.02 -0.29
C GLY A 87 -4.45 2.84 -0.89
N LEU A 88 -3.70 1.84 -1.37
CA LEU A 88 -4.22 0.55 -1.81
C LEU A 88 -3.71 -0.53 -0.85
N SER A 89 -4.62 -1.14 -0.10
CA SER A 89 -4.25 -2.17 0.88
C SER A 89 -4.61 -3.56 0.39
N MET A 90 -3.76 -4.53 0.69
CA MET A 90 -3.97 -5.94 0.40
C MET A 90 -3.84 -6.74 1.70
N VAL A 91 -4.95 -7.28 2.17
CA VAL A 91 -5.03 -8.09 3.38
C VAL A 91 -4.87 -9.56 3.00
N PHE A 92 -3.96 -10.26 3.66
CA PHE A 92 -3.73 -11.67 3.39
C PHE A 92 -4.78 -12.55 4.08
N ARG A 93 -5.11 -13.69 3.47
CA ARG A 93 -6.21 -14.57 3.91
C ARG A 93 -6.14 -15.05 5.37
N ASP A 94 -4.93 -15.20 5.91
CA ASP A 94 -4.73 -15.66 7.29
C ASP A 94 -4.82 -14.53 8.33
N ARG A 95 -4.96 -13.27 7.86
CA ARG A 95 -5.07 -12.06 8.68
C ARG A 95 -3.90 -11.83 9.64
N THR A 96 -2.73 -12.39 9.37
CA THR A 96 -1.53 -12.12 10.18
C THR A 96 -0.86 -10.80 9.80
N ALA A 97 -1.06 -10.34 8.56
CA ALA A 97 -0.53 -9.09 8.06
C ALA A 97 -1.26 -8.60 6.80
N MET A 98 -0.97 -7.35 6.44
CA MET A 98 -1.36 -6.69 5.20
C MET A 98 -0.24 -5.78 4.72
N PHE A 99 -0.21 -5.46 3.43
CA PHE A 99 0.63 -4.37 2.92
C PHE A 99 -0.25 -3.27 2.31
N THR A 100 0.24 -2.05 2.37
CA THR A 100 -0.42 -0.86 1.81
C THR A 100 0.55 -0.13 0.89
N ILE A 101 0.14 0.07 -0.35
CA ILE A 101 0.82 0.95 -1.30
C ILE A 101 0.33 2.37 -1.03
N ARG A 102 1.23 3.25 -0.61
CA ARG A 102 1.00 4.67 -0.38
C ARG A 102 1.60 5.48 -1.52
N MET A 103 0.85 6.47 -1.97
CA MET A 103 1.26 7.41 -3.00
C MET A 103 1.21 8.81 -2.40
N GLY A 104 2.38 9.41 -2.23
CA GLY A 104 2.52 10.79 -1.76
C GLY A 104 2.47 11.78 -2.91
N LYS A 105 3.06 12.97 -2.71
CA LYS A 105 3.21 13.96 -3.78
C LYS A 105 4.35 13.60 -4.75
N ASP A 106 5.41 13.03 -4.21
CA ASP A 106 6.70 12.78 -4.85
C ASP A 106 7.26 11.40 -4.50
N TYR A 107 6.42 10.48 -4.03
CA TYR A 107 6.86 9.15 -3.63
C TYR A 107 5.80 8.08 -3.82
N VAL A 108 6.27 6.85 -4.00
CA VAL A 108 5.51 5.62 -3.82
C VAL A 108 6.19 4.82 -2.72
N ALA A 109 5.44 4.39 -1.73
CA ALA A 109 5.95 3.59 -0.62
C ALA A 109 5.08 2.35 -0.41
N VAL A 110 5.69 1.30 0.11
CA VAL A 110 4.96 0.12 0.59
C VAL A 110 5.23 -0.04 2.06
N ASP A 111 4.16 -0.04 2.83
CA ASP A 111 4.20 -0.23 4.26
C ASP A 111 3.46 -1.53 4.62
N ARG A 112 4.10 -2.37 5.43
CA ARG A 112 3.55 -3.60 5.98
C ARG A 112 2.92 -3.29 7.33
N ARG A 113 1.70 -3.74 7.56
CA ARG A 113 1.07 -3.75 8.88
C ARG A 113 0.93 -5.19 9.38
N LYS A 114 1.45 -5.45 10.57
CA LYS A 114 1.34 -6.76 11.26
C LYS A 114 0.28 -6.71 12.36
N ASP A 115 -0.23 -7.87 12.73
CA ASP A 115 -1.01 -8.00 13.96
C ASP A 115 -0.11 -7.78 15.20
N GLU A 116 -0.58 -7.02 16.18
CA GLU A 116 0.13 -6.80 17.46
C GLU A 116 0.44 -8.12 18.18
N ARG A 117 -0.41 -9.13 17.98
CA ARG A 117 -0.37 -10.39 18.70
C ARG A 117 0.52 -11.44 18.03
N SER A 118 0.89 -11.25 16.77
CA SER A 118 1.62 -12.25 15.99
C SER A 118 2.46 -11.65 14.90
N ASN A 119 3.65 -12.23 14.71
CA ASN A 119 4.44 -11.95 13.52
C ASN A 119 3.70 -12.41 12.25
N PRO A 120 3.94 -11.75 11.10
CA PRO A 120 3.42 -12.20 9.81
C PRO A 120 3.81 -13.65 9.55
N SER A 121 2.86 -14.46 9.07
CA SER A 121 3.11 -15.87 8.80
C SER A 121 4.20 -16.04 7.75
N LEU A 122 4.89 -17.19 7.76
CA LEU A 122 5.86 -17.50 6.71
C LEU A 122 5.21 -17.48 5.32
N LEU A 123 3.98 -18.00 5.23
CA LEU A 123 3.23 -18.02 3.98
C LEU A 123 2.95 -16.59 3.49
N TYR A 124 2.55 -15.68 4.39
CA TYR A 124 2.40 -14.26 4.07
C TYR A 124 3.70 -13.68 3.50
N ARG A 125 4.83 -13.84 4.20
CA ARG A 125 6.12 -13.25 3.78
C ARG A 125 6.54 -13.74 2.40
N LEU A 126 6.33 -15.04 2.11
CA LEU A 126 6.64 -15.61 0.80
C LEU A 126 5.76 -15.00 -0.29
N GLN A 127 4.45 -14.89 -0.05
CA GLN A 127 3.52 -14.36 -1.05
C GLN A 127 3.67 -12.84 -1.24
N GLU A 128 3.94 -12.12 -0.15
CA GLU A 128 4.26 -10.69 -0.19
C GLU A 128 5.51 -10.46 -1.02
N SER A 129 6.59 -11.22 -0.82
CA SER A 129 7.82 -11.06 -1.60
C SER A 129 7.59 -11.22 -3.10
N VAL A 130 6.77 -12.20 -3.51
CA VAL A 130 6.42 -12.42 -4.92
C VAL A 130 5.63 -11.21 -5.45
N LEU A 131 4.61 -10.76 -4.73
CA LEU A 131 3.79 -9.63 -5.15
C LEU A 131 4.55 -8.31 -5.22
N LEU A 132 5.44 -8.06 -4.26
CA LEU A 132 6.23 -6.83 -4.25
C LEU A 132 7.29 -6.82 -5.34
N HIS A 133 7.84 -7.98 -5.71
CA HIS A 133 8.68 -8.09 -6.91
C HIS A 133 7.90 -7.77 -8.18
N ASP A 134 6.72 -8.38 -8.36
CA ASP A 134 5.86 -8.08 -9.51
C ASP A 134 5.45 -6.59 -9.54
N LEU A 135 5.23 -5.98 -8.36
CA LEU A 135 4.91 -4.55 -8.23
C LEU A 135 6.07 -3.67 -8.70
N LEU A 136 7.31 -4.00 -8.32
CA LEU A 136 8.49 -3.25 -8.76
C LEU A 136 8.65 -3.33 -10.28
N ASP A 137 8.42 -4.49 -10.89
CA ASP A 137 8.45 -4.65 -12.35
C ASP A 137 7.34 -3.83 -13.03
N GLU A 138 6.13 -3.81 -12.46
CA GLU A 138 5.03 -2.96 -12.94
C GLU A 138 5.37 -1.47 -12.84
N LEU A 139 5.90 -1.01 -11.71
CA LEU A 139 6.32 0.38 -11.53
C LEU A 139 7.45 0.77 -12.48
N ALA A 140 8.39 -0.15 -12.75
CA ALA A 140 9.45 0.06 -13.73
C ALA A 140 8.89 0.21 -15.15
N SER A 141 7.91 -0.62 -15.53
CA SER A 141 7.21 -0.53 -16.82
C SER A 141 6.49 0.82 -16.97
N LEU A 142 5.74 1.24 -15.95
CA LEU A 142 5.06 2.55 -15.94
C LEU A 142 6.03 3.72 -16.01
N ALA A 143 7.19 3.60 -15.38
CA ALA A 143 8.22 4.64 -15.35
C ALA A 143 8.99 4.75 -16.67
N SER A 144 9.18 3.64 -17.39
CA SER A 144 9.85 3.61 -18.69
C SER A 144 8.93 3.93 -19.87
N GLY A 145 7.61 3.88 -19.66
CA GLY A 145 6.59 4.08 -20.68
C GLY A 145 6.21 2.80 -21.43
N GLY A 146 6.51 1.64 -20.84
CA GLY A 146 6.18 0.31 -21.37
C GLY A 146 6.81 0.02 -22.73
N GLU A 147 6.28 -0.99 -23.42
CA GLU A 147 6.72 -1.37 -24.77
C GLU A 147 6.29 -0.36 -25.85
N GLU A 148 5.26 0.44 -25.57
CA GLU A 148 4.66 1.38 -26.53
C GLU A 148 5.38 2.73 -26.62
N GLY A 149 6.37 3.00 -25.76
CA GLY A 149 7.20 4.20 -25.83
C GLY A 149 6.45 5.48 -25.46
N VAL A 150 5.71 5.46 -24.34
CA VAL A 150 4.99 6.65 -23.84
C VAL A 150 5.98 7.78 -23.51
N ARG A 151 5.67 8.99 -23.98
CA ARG A 151 6.44 10.20 -23.72
C ARG A 151 6.53 10.48 -22.22
N GLU A 152 7.65 10.98 -21.75
CA GLU A 152 7.93 11.15 -20.32
C GLU A 152 6.88 12.01 -19.60
N GLU A 153 6.40 13.08 -20.25
CA GLU A 153 5.35 13.95 -19.74
C GLU A 153 3.98 13.28 -19.56
N ASP A 154 3.73 12.23 -20.34
CA ASP A 154 2.47 11.49 -20.33
C ASP A 154 2.49 10.33 -19.32
N ARG A 155 3.67 9.93 -18.84
CA ARG A 155 3.83 8.84 -17.86
C ARG A 155 3.10 9.13 -16.55
N LEU A 156 2.66 8.07 -15.89
CA LEU A 156 2.01 8.14 -14.57
C LEU A 156 3.02 8.33 -13.44
N LEU A 157 4.24 7.88 -13.68
CA LEU A 157 5.34 7.85 -12.75
C LEU A 157 6.62 8.15 -13.52
N THR A 158 7.49 8.98 -12.96
CA THR A 158 8.85 9.19 -13.46
C THR A 158 9.80 9.01 -12.28
N LEU A 159 10.76 8.10 -12.42
CA LEU A 159 11.74 7.77 -11.37
C LEU A 159 13.14 8.27 -11.74
N GLU A 160 14.02 8.34 -10.75
CA GLU A 160 15.46 8.44 -11.01
C GLU A 160 15.99 7.15 -11.64
N ALA A 161 17.05 7.27 -12.44
CA ALA A 161 17.71 6.10 -13.00
C ALA A 161 18.27 5.23 -11.86
N GLY A 162 17.99 3.93 -11.88
CA GLY A 162 18.42 2.98 -10.85
C GLY A 162 17.56 2.96 -9.58
N ALA A 163 16.54 3.82 -9.44
CA ALA A 163 15.71 3.87 -8.22
C ALA A 163 15.03 2.54 -7.89
N ILE A 164 14.62 1.77 -8.92
CA ILE A 164 14.03 0.44 -8.74
C ILE A 164 15.08 -0.59 -8.29
N ASP A 165 16.30 -0.52 -8.85
CA ASP A 165 17.37 -1.46 -8.53
C ASP A 165 17.88 -1.28 -7.09
N GLU A 166 17.79 -0.06 -6.55
CA GLU A 166 18.16 0.23 -5.16
C GLU A 166 17.25 -0.41 -4.11
N VAL A 167 15.99 -0.72 -4.46
CA VAL A 167 14.99 -1.28 -3.55
C VAL A 167 14.70 -2.77 -3.79
N ARG A 168 15.37 -3.38 -4.78
CA ARG A 168 15.21 -4.80 -5.14
C ARG A 168 16.07 -5.70 -4.27
#